data_AF-A0A521T452-F1
#
_entry.id   AF-A0A521T452-F1
#
_cell.length_a   1.000
_cell.length_b   1.000
_cell.length_c   1.000
_cell.angle_alpha   90.00
_cell.angle_beta   90.00
_cell.angle_gamma   90.00
#
_symmetry.space_group_name_H-M   'P 1'
#
loop_
_entity.id
_entity.type
_entity.pdbx_description
1 polymer ?
#
loop_
_entity_poly.entity_id
_entity_poly.type
_entity_poly.pdbx_seq_one_letter_code
_entity_poly.pdbx_strand_id
1 'polypeptide(L)'
;MTTTSQDITSADDIALADKMNAGRRQILLELRKMIVGQELVLDQVLLSLFVGGNSLIIGVPGLAKTLLIATMAKVLELKFNRI
;
A
#
# COMPACT_ATOMS: atom_id res chain seq x y z
N MET A 1 10.74 31.39 -11.80
CA MET A 1 10.12 30.54 -12.85
C MET A 1 11.22 30.03 -13.74
N THR A 2 11.76 28.85 -13.43
CA THR A 2 12.82 28.22 -14.23
C THR A 2 12.67 26.71 -14.06
N THR A 3 12.00 26.10 -15.04
CA THR A 3 12.35 24.81 -15.67
C THR A 3 13.05 23.76 -14.79
N THR A 4 12.27 22.84 -14.21
CA THR A 4 12.71 21.46 -13.92
C THR A 4 11.87 20.52 -14.78
N SER A 5 12.21 20.46 -16.06
CA SER A 5 11.84 19.35 -16.94
C SER A 5 12.89 18.27 -16.67
N GLN A 6 12.75 17.49 -15.60
CA GLN A 6 13.57 16.30 -15.40
C GLN A 6 12.92 15.13 -16.15
N ASP A 7 13.69 14.53 -17.05
CA ASP A 7 13.31 13.38 -17.86
C ASP A 7 12.78 12.24 -16.97
N ILE A 8 11.49 11.95 -17.06
CA ILE A 8 10.78 10.86 -16.35
C ILE A 8 11.22 9.45 -16.82
N THR A 9 12.33 9.37 -17.58
CA THR A 9 12.79 8.23 -18.38
C THR A 9 14.28 7.96 -18.22
N SER A 10 14.93 8.47 -17.16
CA SER A 10 16.28 8.03 -16.84
C SER A 10 16.27 6.53 -16.48
N ALA A 11 17.28 5.78 -16.93
CA ALA A 11 17.35 4.33 -16.68
C ALA A 11 17.33 4.00 -15.17
N ASP A 12 17.85 4.92 -14.36
CA ASP A 12 17.89 4.79 -12.89
C ASP A 12 16.50 4.95 -12.26
N ASP A 13 15.68 5.87 -12.76
CA ASP A 13 14.30 6.07 -12.26
C ASP A 13 13.41 4.86 -12.58
N ILE A 14 13.59 4.26 -13.76
CA ILE A 14 12.88 3.03 -14.15
C ILE A 14 13.28 1.87 -13.25
N ALA A 15 14.57 1.69 -12.99
CA ALA A 15 15.07 0.63 -12.12
C ALA A 15 14.56 0.79 -10.67
N LEU A 16 14.47 2.02 -10.16
CA LEU A 16 13.91 2.31 -8.85
C LEU A 16 12.42 2.00 -8.79
N ALA A 17 11.67 2.37 -9.83
CA ALA A 17 10.24 2.06 -9.94
C ALA A 17 9.99 0.54 -9.99
N ASP A 18 10.82 -0.22 -10.70
CA ASP A 18 10.74 -1.68 -10.75
C ASP A 18 10.97 -2.33 -9.39
N LYS A 19 11.96 -1.82 -8.63
CA LYS A 19 12.22 -2.28 -7.26
C LYS A 19 11.03 -2.00 -6.34
N MET A 20 10.44 -0.81 -6.42
CA MET A 20 9.23 -0.46 -5.66
C MET A 20 8.05 -1.38 -6.03
N ASN A 21 7.84 -1.62 -7.32
CA ASN A 21 6.79 -2.51 -7.81
C ASN A 21 7.00 -3.95 -7.35
N ALA A 22 8.24 -4.43 -7.31
CA ALA A 22 8.57 -5.76 -6.78
C ALA A 22 8.22 -5.87 -5.29
N GLY A 23 8.61 -4.88 -4.48
CA GLY A 23 8.26 -4.84 -3.06
C GLY A 23 6.75 -4.80 -2.82
N ARG A 24 6.02 -3.95 -3.56
CA ARG A 24 4.55 -3.90 -3.51
C ARG A 24 3.92 -5.26 -3.81
N ARG A 25 4.40 -5.96 -4.84
CA ARG A 25 3.88 -7.30 -5.20
C ARG A 25 4.09 -8.31 -4.07
N GLN A 26 5.26 -8.31 -3.43
CA GLN A 26 5.53 -9.20 -2.30
C GLN A 26 4.59 -8.94 -1.12
N ILE A 27 4.38 -7.67 -0.77
CA ILE A 27 3.45 -7.29 0.30
C ILE A 27 2.03 -7.78 -0.03
N LEU A 28 1.53 -7.51 -1.24
CA LEU A 28 0.18 -7.93 -1.64
C LEU A 28 0.00 -9.45 -1.62
N LEU A 29 1.03 -10.21 -1.99
CA LEU A 29 1.00 -11.67 -1.92
C LEU A 29 0.80 -12.17 -0.49
N GLU A 30 1.48 -11.59 0.50
CA GLU A 30 1.30 -11.96 1.90
C GLU A 30 -0.07 -11.54 2.44
N LEU A 31 -0.57 -10.35 2.07
CA LEU A 31 -1.90 -9.88 2.49
C LEU A 31 -3.03 -10.74 1.93
N ARG A 32 -2.91 -11.20 0.68
CA ARG A 32 -3.90 -12.06 -0.01
C ARG A 32 -4.07 -13.44 0.65
N LYS A 33 -3.09 -13.91 1.44
CA LYS A 33 -3.22 -15.20 2.17
C LYS A 33 -4.27 -15.13 3.27
N MET A 34 -4.51 -13.95 3.84
CA MET A 34 -5.43 -13.73 4.96
C MET A 34 -6.68 -12.94 4.54
N ILE A 35 -6.57 -12.10 3.51
CA ILE A 35 -7.64 -11.21 3.06
C ILE A 35 -8.11 -11.63 1.67
N VAL A 36 -9.36 -12.08 1.58
CA VAL A 36 -9.99 -12.55 0.34
C VAL A 36 -11.04 -11.54 -0.14
N GLY A 37 -11.02 -11.21 -1.44
CA GLY A 37 -12.07 -10.40 -2.08
C GLY A 37 -12.01 -8.88 -1.81
N GLN A 38 -10.92 -8.37 -1.23
CA GLN A 38 -10.75 -6.94 -0.90
C GLN A 38 -9.54 -6.30 -1.60
N GLU A 39 -9.25 -6.68 -2.85
CA GLU A 39 -8.03 -6.24 -3.55
C GLU A 39 -7.94 -4.73 -3.73
N LEU A 40 -9.05 -4.10 -4.15
CA LEU A 40 -9.10 -2.65 -4.36
C LEU A 40 -8.80 -1.86 -3.08
N VAL A 41 -9.30 -2.35 -1.93
CA VAL A 41 -9.07 -1.70 -0.64
C VAL A 41 -7.61 -1.84 -0.23
N LEU A 42 -7.01 -3.03 -0.41
CA LEU A 42 -5.58 -3.24 -0.14
C LEU A 42 -4.72 -2.29 -0.97
N ASP A 43 -5.00 -2.17 -2.27
CA ASP A 43 -4.27 -1.29 -3.18
C ASP A 43 -4.38 0.18 -2.79
N GLN A 44 -5.57 0.66 -2.44
CA GLN A 44 -5.79 2.05 -2.02
C GLN A 44 -5.08 2.38 -0.70
N VAL A 45 -5.12 1.45 0.26
CA VAL A 45 -4.48 1.66 1.56
C VAL A 45 -2.96 1.63 1.42
N LEU A 46 -2.40 0.69 0.66
CA LEU A 46 -0.97 0.68 0.32
C LEU A 46 -0.54 1.94 -0.42
N LEU A 47 -1.35 2.41 -1.37
CA LEU A 47 -1.08 3.66 -2.08
C LEU A 47 -1.04 4.83 -1.11
N SER A 48 -2.04 4.94 -0.21
CA SER A 48 -2.07 5.99 0.81
C SER A 48 -0.84 5.96 1.72
N LEU A 49 -0.36 4.76 2.07
CA LEU A 49 0.82 4.59 2.91
C LEU A 49 2.09 5.06 2.18
N PHE A 50 2.25 4.69 0.90
CA PHE A 50 3.43 5.09 0.11
C PHE A 50 3.52 6.60 -0.12
N VAL A 51 2.37 7.29 -0.20
CA VAL A 51 2.35 8.76 -0.33
C VAL A 51 2.33 9.49 1.02
N GLY A 52 2.39 8.77 2.15
CA GLY A 52 2.30 9.35 3.49
C GLY A 52 0.94 9.95 3.85
N GLY A 53 -0.12 9.51 3.17
CA GLY A 53 -1.49 9.93 3.41
C GLY A 53 -2.20 9.12 4.52
N ASN A 54 -3.46 9.50 4.77
CA ASN A 54 -4.34 8.80 5.70
C ASN A 54 -5.50 8.15 4.94
N SER A 55 -5.96 6.99 5.41
CA SER A 55 -7.11 6.27 4.84
C SER A 55 -8.16 5.99 5.92
N LEU A 56 -9.43 6.15 5.57
CA LEU A 56 -10.57 5.79 6.42
C LEU A 56 -11.33 4.61 5.80
N ILE A 57 -11.44 3.50 6.52
CA ILE A 57 -12.11 2.29 6.03
C ILE A 57 -13.52 2.19 6.62
N ILE A 58 -14.53 2.44 5.78
CA ILE A 58 -15.96 2.39 6.17
C ILE A 58 -16.62 1.16 5.54
N GLY A 59 -17.55 0.54 6.26
CA GLY A 59 -18.50 -0.41 5.69
C GLY A 59 -19.26 -1.16 6.77
N VAL A 60 -20.11 -2.10 6.37
CA VAL A 60 -20.96 -2.86 7.30
C VAL A 60 -20.15 -3.79 8.22
N PRO A 61 -20.66 -4.12 9.43
CA PRO A 61 -20.03 -5.09 10.34
C PRO A 61 -19.75 -6.44 9.65
N GLY A 62 -18.67 -7.12 10.03
CA GLY A 62 -18.34 -8.45 9.50
C GLY A 62 -17.50 -8.49 8.21
N LEU A 63 -17.23 -7.36 7.55
CA LEU A 63 -16.39 -7.31 6.33
C LEU A 63 -14.87 -7.31 6.60
N ALA A 64 -14.43 -7.97 7.68
CA ALA A 64 -13.01 -8.14 7.99
C ALA A 64 -12.16 -6.84 8.03
N LYS A 65 -12.75 -5.64 8.21
CA LYS A 65 -12.01 -4.35 8.22
C LYS A 65 -10.88 -4.31 9.26
N THR A 66 -11.17 -4.77 10.47
CA THR A 66 -10.18 -4.85 11.55
C THR A 66 -9.09 -5.88 11.21
N LEU A 67 -9.46 -7.03 10.63
CA LEU A 67 -8.51 -8.05 10.21
C LEU A 67 -7.60 -7.54 9.09
N LEU A 68 -8.14 -6.76 8.15
CA LEU A 68 -7.38 -6.15 7.05
C LEU A 68 -6.28 -5.24 7.60
N ILE A 69 -6.65 -4.28 8.46
CA ILE A 69 -5.66 -3.35 9.05
C ILE A 69 -4.66 -4.10 9.95
N ALA A 70 -5.10 -5.05 10.76
CA ALA A 70 -4.23 -5.82 11.65
C ALA A 70 -3.22 -6.69 10.86
N THR A 71 -3.68 -7.33 9.79
CA THR A 71 -2.82 -8.12 8.90
C THR A 71 -1.81 -7.23 8.19
N MET A 72 -2.26 -6.07 7.71
CA MET A 72 -1.38 -5.11 7.05
C MET A 72 -0.31 -4.55 8.00
N ALA A 73 -0.68 -4.22 9.23
CA ALA A 73 0.28 -3.82 10.24
C ALA A 73 1.30 -4.92 10.54
N LYS A 74 0.87 -6.19 10.56
CA LYS A 74 1.76 -7.34 10.77
C LYS A 74 2.73 -7.57 9.61
N VAL A 75 2.26 -7.51 8.37
CA VAL A 75 3.09 -7.73 7.16
C VAL A 75 4.10 -6.60 6.97
N LEU A 76 3.73 -5.38 7.33
CA LEU A 76 4.58 -4.19 7.18
C LEU A 76 5.34 -3.80 8.46
N GLU A 77 5.25 -4.62 9.51
CA GLU A 77 5.84 -4.36 10.83
C GLU A 77 5.49 -2.98 11.41
N LEU A 78 4.27 -2.49 11.13
CA LEU A 78 3.77 -1.21 11.62
C LEU A 78 3.15 -1.35 13.01
N LYS A 79 3.27 -0.30 13.82
CA LYS A 79 2.56 -0.21 15.11
C LYS A 79 1.09 0.12 14.86
N PHE A 80 0.21 -0.82 15.20
CA PHE A 80 -1.23 -0.58 15.21
C PHE A 80 -1.65 0.03 16.56
N ASN A 81 -2.21 1.23 16.53
CA ASN A 81 -2.77 1.89 17.71
C ASN A 81 -4.22 2.25 17.43
N ARG A 82 -5.17 1.74 18.24
CA ARG A 82 -6.58 2.08 18.13
C ARG A 82 -6.82 3.40 18.89
N ILE A 83 -7.25 4.43 18.17
CA ILE A 83 -7.77 5.69 18.72
C ILE A 83 -9.29 5.62 18.81
#